data_AF-A0A9X2F8E9-F1
#
_entry.id   AF-A0A9X2F8E9-F1
#
_cell.length_a   1.000
_cell.length_b   1.000
_cell.length_c   1.000
_cell.angle_alpha   90.00
_cell.angle_beta   90.00
_cell.angle_gamma   90.00
#
_symmetry.space_group_name_H-M   'P 1'
#
loop_
_entity.id
_entity.type
_entity.pdbx_description
1 polymer ?
#
loop_
_entity_poly.entity_id
_entity_poly.type
_entity_poly.pdbx_seq_one_letter_code
_entity_poly.pdbx_strand_id
1 'polypeptide(L)' 'MNGNSTLSAETYAKVDEFMRIARSAVAKAQERCRQRGVPNVYSINGRIYYELPNGELSLEDPYPKKETDEA' A
#
# COMPACT_ATOMS: atom_id res chain seq x y z
N MET A 1 -2.60 35.10 0.76
CA MET A 1 -1.48 34.50 0.00
C MET A 1 -2.11 33.66 -1.11
N ASN A 2 -2.18 34.16 -2.33
CA ASN A 2 -2.79 33.46 -3.46
C ASN A 2 -1.72 33.20 -4.52
N GLY A 3 -0.97 32.11 -4.35
CA GLY A 3 -0.07 31.60 -5.39
C GLY A 3 -0.74 30.42 -6.07
N ASN A 4 -1.56 30.69 -7.09
CA ASN A 4 -2.09 29.63 -7.95
C ASN A 4 -0.98 29.20 -8.92
N SER A 5 0.01 28.44 -8.42
CA SER A 5 1.11 27.91 -9.23
C SER A 5 0.57 26.77 -10.10
N THR A 6 0.17 27.09 -11.32
CA THR A 6 -0.22 26.09 -12.31
C THR A 6 1.03 25.29 -12.70
N LEU A 7 1.02 23.97 -12.48
CA LEU A 7 2.12 23.09 -12.87
C LEU A 7 2.26 23.03 -14.40
N SER A 8 3.48 22.89 -14.91
CA SER A 8 3.73 22.76 -16.35
C SER A 8 3.29 21.38 -16.87
N ALA A 9 2.97 21.29 -18.16
CA ALA A 9 2.65 20.01 -18.82
C ALA A 9 3.78 18.99 -18.68
N GLU A 10 5.04 19.43 -18.74
CA GLU A 10 6.21 18.59 -18.50
C GLU A 10 6.24 18.01 -17.09
N THR A 11 5.85 18.80 -16.08
CA THR A 11 5.77 18.34 -14.69
C THR A 11 4.74 17.21 -14.56
N TYR A 12 3.57 17.36 -15.18
CA TYR A 12 2.54 16.30 -15.19
C TYR A 12 3.05 15.03 -15.88
N ALA A 13 3.69 15.16 -17.04
CA ALA A 13 4.26 14.01 -17.76
C ALA A 13 5.31 13.28 -16.92
N LYS A 14 6.13 14.02 -16.17
CA LYS A 14 7.13 13.42 -15.28
C LYS A 14 6.52 12.70 -14.09
N VAL A 15 5.49 13.29 -13.47
CA VAL A 15 4.73 12.65 -12.38
C VAL A 15 4.05 11.37 -12.88
N ASP A 16 3.46 11.39 -14.07
CA ASP A 16 2.83 10.20 -14.66
C ASP A 16 3.83 9.08 -14.91
N GLU A 17 5.02 9.42 -15.40
CA GLU A 17 6.11 8.45 -15.57
C GLU A 17 6.48 7.79 -14.23
N PHE A 18 6.68 8.59 -13.17
CA PHE A 18 6.99 8.08 -11.84
C PHE A 18 5.86 7.22 -11.28
N MET A 19 4.61 7.66 -11.41
CA MET A 19 3.46 6.91 -10.93
C MET A 19 3.30 5.58 -11.66
N ARG A 20 3.60 5.52 -12.97
CA ARG A 20 3.60 4.27 -13.74
C ARG A 20 4.65 3.28 -13.21
N ILE A 21 5.87 3.75 -12.97
CA ILE A 21 6.96 2.91 -12.43
C ILE A 21 6.60 2.43 -11.02
N ALA A 22 6.16 3.33 -10.15
CA ALA A 22 5.78 3.01 -8.77
C ALA A 22 4.63 2.00 -8.72
N ARG A 23 3.57 2.19 -9.51
CA ARG A 23 2.45 1.23 -9.60
C ARG A 23 2.92 -0.17 -10.02
N SER A 24 3.82 -0.25 -11.01
CA SER A 24 4.38 -1.53 -11.44
C SER A 24 5.20 -2.21 -10.34
N ALA A 25 6.00 -1.44 -9.60
CA ALA A 25 6.80 -1.96 -8.50
C ALA A 25 5.92 -2.49 -7.35
N VAL A 26 4.90 -1.72 -6.95
CA VAL A 26 3.93 -2.12 -5.91
C VAL A 26 3.19 -3.39 -6.30
N ALA A 27 2.68 -3.48 -7.53
CA ALA A 27 1.96 -4.67 -8.00
C ALA A 27 2.85 -5.94 -7.94
N LYS A 28 4.13 -5.82 -8.35
CA LYS A 28 5.09 -6.94 -8.26
C LYS A 28 5.41 -7.33 -6.82
N ALA A 29 5.50 -6.36 -5.92
CA ALA A 29 5.74 -6.63 -4.50
C ALA A 29 4.54 -7.34 -3.87
N GLN A 30 3.33 -6.85 -4.13
CA GLN A 30 2.08 -7.45 -3.64
C GLN A 30 1.90 -8.88 -4.12
N GLU A 31 2.22 -9.14 -5.38
CA GLU A 31 2.15 -10.48 -5.94
C GLU A 31 3.13 -11.45 -5.26
N ARG A 32 4.36 -10.98 -4.97
CA ARG A 32 5.33 -11.78 -4.20
C ARG A 32 4.88 -12.03 -2.77
N CYS A 33 4.19 -11.08 -2.14
CA CYS A 33 3.60 -11.28 -0.81
C CYS A 33 2.55 -12.40 -0.85
N ARG A 34 1.62 -12.37 -1.82
CA ARG A 34 0.62 -13.44 -2.04
C ARG A 34 1.27 -14.81 -2.23
N GLN A 35 2.28 -14.89 -3.10
CA GLN A 35 3.03 -16.13 -3.34
C GLN A 35 3.75 -16.68 -2.11
N ARG A 36 4.09 -15.82 -1.15
CA ARG A 36 4.76 -16.19 0.11
C ARG A 36 3.80 -16.38 1.28
N GLY A 37 2.49 -16.21 1.08
CA GLY A 37 1.51 -16.24 2.17
C GLY A 37 1.67 -15.09 3.16
N VAL A 38 2.31 -13.98 2.75
CA VAL A 38 2.43 -12.76 3.55
C VAL A 38 1.27 -11.84 3.15
N PRO A 39 0.40 -11.42 4.06
CA PRO A 39 -0.69 -10.49 3.78
C PRO A 39 -0.17 -9.13 3.30
N ASN A 40 -0.80 -8.57 2.27
CA ASN A 40 -0.61 -7.15 1.96
C ASN A 40 -1.39 -6.30 2.96
N VAL A 41 -0.81 -5.18 3.40
CA VAL A 41 -1.42 -4.30 4.40
C VAL A 41 -1.68 -2.93 3.80
N TYR A 42 -2.89 -2.41 4.01
CA TYR A 42 -3.32 -1.13 3.49
C TYR A 42 -3.78 -0.22 4.63
N SER A 43 -3.53 1.08 4.49
CA SER A 43 -4.18 2.10 5.31
C SER A 43 -5.21 2.81 4.43
N ILE A 44 -6.49 2.62 4.72
CA ILE A 44 -7.60 3.21 3.98
C ILE A 44 -8.42 4.01 4.98
N ASN A 45 -8.52 5.33 4.76
CA ASN A 45 -9.20 6.27 5.65
C ASN A 45 -8.73 6.17 7.12
N GLY A 46 -7.43 5.95 7.33
CA GLY A 46 -6.82 5.83 8.66
C GLY A 46 -7.06 4.48 9.36
N ARG A 47 -7.71 3.51 8.70
CA ARG A 47 -7.88 2.14 9.22
C ARG A 47 -6.96 1.17 8.50
N ILE A 48 -6.42 0.20 9.25
CA ILE A 48 -5.55 -0.85 8.71
C ILE A 48 -6.40 -2.00 8.21
N TYR A 49 -6.12 -2.45 6.99
CA TYR A 49 -6.75 -3.59 6.34
C TYR A 49 -5.69 -4.59 5.90
N TYR A 50 -5.96 -5.87 6.09
CA TYR A 50 -5.11 -6.99 5.69
C TYR A 50 -5.76 -7.72 4.52
N GLU A 51 -5.02 -7.93 3.44
CA GLU A 51 -5.47 -8.72 2.29
C GLU A 51 -5.41 -10.21 2.62
N LEU A 52 -6.56 -10.87 2.56
CA LEU A 52 -6.69 -12.31 2.65
C LEU A 52 -6.24 -12.99 1.34
N PRO A 53 -5.89 -14.29 1.36
CA PRO A 53 -5.47 -15.01 0.15
C PRO A 53 -6.49 -15.03 -0.99
N ASN A 54 -7.78 -14.90 -0.67
CA ASN A 54 -8.86 -14.78 -1.64
C ASN A 54 -9.01 -13.36 -2.25
N GLY A 55 -8.20 -12.40 -1.79
CA GLY A 55 -8.22 -10.99 -2.21
C GLY A 55 -9.16 -10.09 -1.41
N GLU A 56 -9.91 -10.63 -0.44
CA GLU A 56 -10.77 -9.83 0.44
C GLU A 56 -9.94 -9.02 1.46
N LEU A 57 -10.46 -7.87 1.89
CA LEU A 57 -9.83 -7.04 2.92
C LEU A 57 -10.49 -7.32 4.27
N SER A 58 -9.67 -7.69 5.25
CA SER A 58 -10.10 -7.89 6.64
C SER A 58 -9.55 -6.78 7.55
N LEU A 59 -10.31 -6.45 8.60
CA LEU A 59 -9.83 -5.62 9.71
C LEU A 59 -9.13 -6.44 10.80
N GLU A 60 -9.21 -7.77 10.72
CA GLU A 60 -8.59 -8.68 11.68
C GLU A 60 -7.11 -8.88 11.34
N ASP A 61 -6.25 -8.71 12.33
CA ASP A 61 -4.82 -8.95 12.17
C ASP A 61 -4.56 -10.48 12.09
N PRO A 62 -3.99 -10.98 10.98
CA PRO A 62 -3.67 -12.40 10.82
C PRO A 62 -2.49 -12.86 11.71
N TYR A 63 -1.76 -11.93 12.34
CA TYR A 63 -0.68 -12.20 13.27
C TYR A 63 -1.07 -11.77 14.69
N PRO A 64 -1.75 -12.64 15.46
CA PRO A 64 -2.09 -12.32 16.83
C PRO A 64 -0.81 -12.01 17.62
N LYS A 65 -0.84 -10.96 18.44
CA LYS A 65 0.24 -10.70 19.39
C LYS A 65 0.41 -11.96 20.24
N LYS A 66 1.59 -12.56 20.20
CA LYS A 66 1.97 -13.51 21.24
C LYS A 66 1.94 -12.75 22.56
N GLU A 67 1.20 -13.24 23.54
CA GLU A 67 1.35 -12.79 24.91
C GLU A 67 2.85 -12.91 25.23
N THR A 68 3.51 -11.77 25.39
CA THR A 68 4.86 -11.74 25.95
C THR A 68 4.71 -12.28 27.36
N ASP A 69 5.31 -13.45 27.62
CA ASP A 69 5.50 -13.96 28.97
C ASP A 69 6.16 -12.84 29.78
N GLU A 70 5.39 -12.21 30.66
CA GLU A 70 5.89 -11.29 31.67
C GLU A 70 6.90 -12.07 32.53
N ALA A 71 8.15 -11.63 32.54
CA ALA A 71 9.22 -12.12 33.41
C ALA A 71 9.58 -11.05 34.45
#